data_AF-A0A6V7IF81-F1
#
_entry.id   AF-A0A6V7IF81-F1
#
_cell.length_a   1.000
_cell.length_b   1.000
_cell.length_c   1.000
_cell.angle_alpha   90.00
_cell.angle_beta   90.00
_cell.angle_gamma   90.00
#
_symmetry.space_group_name_H-M   'P 1'
#
loop_
_entity.id
_entity.type
_entity.pdbx_description
1 polymer ?
#
loop_
_entity_poly.entity_id
_entity_poly.type
_entity_poly.pdbx_seq_one_letter_code
_entity_poly.pdbx_strand_id
1 'polypeptide(L)' 'VANLLRLFHIPQISPASTAKALSDKTRYDYFARTVPPDTFQSIALVDVVKSANWSYVSTVYSEGSYGEYGIE' A
#
# COMPACT_ATOMS: atom_id res chain seq x y z
N VAL A 1 12.60 1.44 8.20
CA VAL A 1 12.46 2.59 9.13
C VAL A 1 11.44 2.31 10.24
N ALA A 2 10.15 2.12 9.92
CA ALA A 2 9.10 1.91 10.95
C ALA A 2 9.39 0.77 11.96
N ASN A 3 9.92 -0.37 11.49
CA ASN A 3 10.31 -1.48 12.35
C ASN A 3 11.39 -1.10 13.40
N LEU A 4 12.27 -0.15 13.08
CA LEU A 4 13.30 0.31 14.01
C LEU A 4 12.72 1.34 14.99
N LEU A 5 11.98 2.33 14.48
CA LEU A 5 11.46 3.43 15.29
C LEU A 5 10.46 2.96 16.35
N ARG A 6 9.68 1.91 16.07
CA ARG A 6 8.74 1.35 17.05
C ARG A 6 9.42 0.80 18.31
N LEU A 7 10.65 0.30 18.22
CA LEU A 7 11.39 -0.25 19.37
C LEU A 7 11.69 0.82 20.43
N PHE A 8 11.69 2.09 20.02
CA PHE A 8 11.96 3.23 20.87
C PHE A 8 10.75 4.15 21.02
N HIS A 9 9.56 3.69 20.61
CA HIS A 9 8.31 4.45 20.68
C HIS A 9 8.37 5.82 19.97
N ILE A 10 9.13 5.92 18.88
CA ILE A 10 9.25 7.15 18.09
C ILE A 10 8.16 7.15 17.01
N PRO A 11 7.22 8.13 17.00
CA PRO A 11 6.19 8.20 15.98
C PRO A 11 6.79 8.54 14.62
N GLN A 12 6.30 7.87 13.57
CA GLN A 12 6.69 8.13 12.18
C GLN A 12 5.46 8.49 11.35
N ILE A 13 5.49 9.62 10.64
CA ILE A 13 4.43 10.03 9.70
C ILE A 13 5.01 10.05 8.28
N SER A 14 4.52 9.18 7.39
CA SER A 14 4.95 9.15 5.99
C SER A 14 4.07 10.03 5.09
N PRO A 15 4.66 10.84 4.18
CA PRO A 15 3.89 11.62 3.22
C PRO A 15 3.58 10.86 1.92
N ALA A 16 4.15 9.67 1.70
CA ALA A 16 4.13 9.01 0.39
C ALA A 16 4.06 7.48 0.41
N SER A 17 4.26 6.82 1.56
CA SER A 17 4.25 5.35 1.62
C SER A 17 2.82 4.81 1.65
N THR A 18 2.35 4.28 0.53
CA THR A 18 0.95 3.83 0.36
C THR A 18 0.76 2.32 0.49
N ALA A 19 1.83 1.53 0.58
CA ALA A 19 1.76 0.06 0.75
C ALA A 19 0.73 -0.37 1.83
N LYS A 20 -0.13 -1.35 1.49
CA LYS A 20 -1.20 -1.86 2.37
C LYS A 20 -0.68 -2.40 3.69
N ALA A 21 0.47 -3.09 3.68
CA ALA A 21 1.07 -3.70 4.87
C ALA A 21 1.31 -2.70 6.02
N LEU A 22 1.57 -1.42 5.71
CA LEU A 22 1.80 -0.37 6.71
C LEU A 22 0.55 0.02 7.51
N SER A 23 -0.63 -0.48 7.12
CA SER A 23 -1.87 -0.31 7.88
C SER A 23 -2.00 -1.26 9.08
N ASP A 24 -1.21 -2.34 9.14
CA ASP A 24 -1.26 -3.31 10.25
C ASP A 24 -0.69 -2.69 11.53
N LYS A 25 -1.57 -2.32 12.46
CA LYS A 25 -1.20 -1.70 13.74
C LYS A 25 -0.68 -2.68 14.78
N THR A 26 -0.82 -3.98 14.58
CA THR A 26 -0.18 -4.98 15.44
C THR A 26 1.33 -5.03 15.19
N ARG A 27 1.75 -4.65 13.97
CA ARG A 27 3.17 -4.60 13.56
C ARG A 27 3.74 -3.18 13.50
N TYR A 28 2.95 -2.20 13.09
CA TYR A 28 3.33 -0.80 12.88
C TYR A 28 2.49 0.16 13.72
N ASP A 29 2.49 -0.09 15.03
CA ASP A 29 1.82 0.66 16.10
C ASP A 29 2.18 2.16 16.15
N TYR A 30 3.43 2.53 15.84
CA TYR A 30 3.90 3.93 15.83
C TYR A 30 3.97 4.58 14.44
N PHE A 31 3.43 3.94 13.41
CA PHE A 31 3.40 4.47 12.05
C PHE A 31 2.07 5.15 11.73
N ALA A 32 2.10 6.29 11.08
CA ALA A 32 0.96 6.94 10.44
C ALA A 32 1.35 7.50 9.07
N ARG A 33 0.37 7.95 8.30
CA ARG A 33 0.59 8.58 6.99
C ARG A 33 -0.53 9.55 6.63
N THR A 34 -0.20 10.52 5.80
CA THR A 34 -1.14 11.52 5.27
C THR A 34 -1.72 11.15 3.90
N VAL A 35 -1.46 9.92 3.43
CA VAL A 35 -1.93 9.37 2.15
C VAL A 35 -2.68 8.04 2.38
N PRO A 36 -3.62 7.66 1.51
CA PRO A 36 -4.39 6.42 1.68
C PRO A 36 -3.55 5.16 1.36
N PRO A 37 -3.98 3.97 1.82
CA PRO A 37 -3.43 2.69 1.36
C PRO A 37 -3.71 2.42 -0.13
N ASP A 38 -2.81 1.70 -0.80
CA ASP A 38 -2.97 1.26 -2.20
C ASP A 38 -4.18 0.37 -2.44
N THR A 39 -4.80 -0.22 -1.39
CA THR A 39 -6.07 -0.94 -1.53
C THR A 39 -7.11 -0.13 -2.31
N PHE A 40 -7.18 1.18 -2.08
CA PHE A 40 -8.10 2.06 -2.82
C PHE A 40 -7.65 2.30 -4.26
N GLN A 41 -6.34 2.38 -4.50
CA GLN A 41 -5.77 2.55 -5.84
C GLN A 41 -6.02 1.30 -6.70
N SER A 42 -5.80 0.10 -6.15
CA SER A 42 -6.04 -1.17 -6.86
C SER A 42 -7.51 -1.34 -7.23
N ILE A 43 -8.44 -0.99 -6.32
CA ILE A 43 -9.88 -0.97 -6.62
C ILE A 43 -10.17 -0.01 -7.79
N ALA A 44 -9.64 1.21 -7.75
CA ALA A 44 -9.85 2.18 -8.82
C ALA A 44 -9.33 1.69 -10.18
N LEU A 45 -8.17 1.01 -10.22
CA LEU A 45 -7.65 0.41 -11.44
C LEU A 45 -8.58 -0.69 -11.98
N VAL A 46 -9.10 -1.54 -11.10
CA VAL A 46 -10.07 -2.58 -11.47
C VAL A 46 -11.36 -1.97 -12.02
N ASP A 47 -11.85 -0.88 -11.42
CA ASP A 47 -13.04 -0.18 -11.89
C ASP A 47 -12.84 0.42 -13.28
N VAL A 48 -11.65 0.97 -13.56
CA VAL A 48 -11.28 1.44 -14.92
C VAL A 48 -11.31 0.29 -15.92
N VAL A 49 -10.66 -0.84 -15.62
CA VAL A 49 -10.63 -2.04 -16.48
C VAL A 49 -12.06 -2.53 -16.80
N LYS A 50 -12.92 -2.59 -15.78
CA LYS A 50 -14.34 -2.97 -15.93
C LYS A 50 -15.11 -1.96 -16.79
N SER A 51 -14.93 -0.66 -16.53
CA SER A 51 -15.62 0.40 -17.30
C SER A 51 -15.23 0.42 -18.79
N ALA A 52 -14.01 -0.02 -19.11
CA ALA A 52 -13.51 -0.12 -20.47
C ALA A 52 -13.87 -1.46 -21.17
N ASN A 53 -14.55 -2.38 -20.49
CA ASN A 53 -14.86 -3.73 -20.97
C ASN A 53 -13.61 -4.54 -21.40
N TRP A 54 -12.46 -4.32 -20.75
CA TRP A 54 -11.26 -5.11 -21.03
C TRP A 54 -11.35 -6.49 -20.36
N SER A 55 -11.43 -7.54 -21.18
CA SER A 55 -11.54 -8.94 -20.73
C SER A 55 -10.19 -9.65 -20.59
N TYR A 56 -9.11 -9.04 -21.09
CA TYR A 56 -7.75 -9.57 -20.99
C TYR A 56 -6.79 -8.44 -20.64
N VAL A 57 -6.08 -8.59 -19.52
CA VAL A 57 -5.07 -7.66 -19.03
C VAL A 57 -3.85 -8.43 -18.55
N SER A 58 -2.68 -7.82 -18.63
CA SER A 58 -1.45 -8.34 -18.03
C SER A 58 -0.93 -7.33 -17.02
N THR A 59 -0.35 -7.82 -15.94
CA THR A 59 0.17 -6.99 -14.86
C THR A 59 1.69 -7.10 -14.82
N VAL A 60 2.34 -5.97 -14.55
CA VAL A 60 3.78 -5.90 -14.30
C VAL A 60 3.95 -5.07 -13.03
N TYR A 61 4.69 -5.58 -12.07
CA TYR A 61 4.89 -4.95 -10.78
C TYR A 61 6.37 -4.98 -10.39
N SER A 62 6.76 -4.03 -9.54
CA SER A 62 8.08 -4.05 -8.91
C SER A 62 8.06 -4.97 -7.70
N GLU A 63 9.10 -5.78 -7.54
CA GLU A 63 9.27 -6.67 -6.38
C GLU A 63 9.26 -5.87 -5.06
N GLY A 64 8.64 -6.44 -4.03
CA GLY A 64 8.58 -5.89 -2.69
C GLY A 64 7.22 -5.30 -2.32
N SER A 65 7.12 -4.81 -1.08
CA SER A 65 5.84 -4.57 -0.40
C SER A 65 4.91 -3.53 -1.02
N TYR A 66 5.36 -2.77 -2.00
CA TYR A 66 4.52 -1.81 -2.72
C TYR A 66 3.90 -2.46 -3.95
N GLY A 67 4.71 -2.92 -4.90
CA GLY A 67 4.22 -3.47 -6.16
C GLY A 67 3.56 -4.83 -5.99
N GLU A 68 4.14 -5.73 -5.19
CA GLU A 68 3.64 -7.08 -4.98
C GLU A 68 2.27 -7.09 -4.28
N TYR A 69 2.15 -6.43 -3.12
CA TYR A 69 0.85 -6.30 -2.43
C TYR A 69 -0.13 -5.33 -3.09
N GLY A 70 0.33 -4.55 -4.07
CA GLY A 70 -0.54 -3.67 -4.86
C GLY A 70 -1.29 -4.43 -5.96
N ILE A 71 -0.72 -5.54 -6.43
CA ILE A 71 -1.30 -6.36 -7.50
C ILE A 71 -1.99 -7.63 -7.01
N GLU A 72 -1.56 -8.17 -5.87
CA GLU A 72 -2.20 -9.31 -5.18
C GLU A 72 -3.55 -8.94 -4.53
#